data_AF-A0A524G0R4-F1
#
_entry.id   AF-A0A524G0R4-F1
#
_cell.length_a   1.000
_cell.length_b   1.000
_cell.length_c   1.000
_cell.angle_alpha   90.00
_cell.angle_beta   90.00
_cell.angle_gamma   90.00
#
_symmetry.space_group_name_H-M   'P 1'
#
loop_
_entity.id
_entity.type
_entity.pdbx_description
1 polymer ?
#
loop_
_entity_poly.entity_id
_entity_poly.type
_entity_poly.pdbx_seq_one_letter_code
_entity_poly.pdbx_strand_id
1 'polypeptide(L)' 'NDAFFTHCGPVDRNAEVTDEVCDSPKSIVYDVAEARLHVQKAVMALTMGVK' A
#
# COMPACT_ATOMS: atom_id res chain seq x y z
N ASN A 1 21.15 -2.53 -3.09
CA ASN A 1 20.39 -1.50 -3.82
C ASN A 1 18.97 -2.02 -3.97
N ASP A 2 18.23 -1.96 -2.87
CA ASP A 2 17.06 -2.81 -2.59
C ASP A 2 15.83 -1.98 -2.19
N ALA A 3 15.69 -0.80 -2.80
CA ALA A 3 14.54 0.05 -2.59
C ALA A 3 13.28 -0.56 -3.21
N PHE A 4 12.16 -0.48 -2.49
CA PHE A 4 10.83 -0.82 -2.97
C PHE A 4 10.04 0.45 -3.29
N PHE A 5 9.18 0.37 -4.29
CA PHE A 5 8.28 1.46 -4.65
C PHE A 5 6.90 1.26 -4.01
N THR A 6 6.34 2.33 -3.45
CA THR A 6 5.01 2.34 -2.81
C THR A 6 4.25 3.61 -3.16
N HIS A 7 2.92 3.56 -3.11
CA HIS A 7 2.02 4.69 -3.32
C HIS A 7 0.70 4.46 -2.57
N CYS A 8 0.12 5.52 -1.99
CA CYS A 8 -1.12 5.41 -1.22
C CYS A 8 -2.38 5.24 -2.09
N GLY A 9 -2.30 5.67 -3.35
CA GLY A 9 -3.38 5.59 -4.34
C GLY A 9 -4.43 6.71 -4.20
N PRO A 10 -5.23 6.96 -5.26
CA PRO A 10 -5.07 6.44 -6.63
C PRO A 10 -3.75 6.93 -7.24
N VAL A 11 -3.20 6.17 -8.19
CA VAL A 11 -1.94 6.52 -8.88
C VAL A 11 -2.30 7.13 -10.23
N ASP A 12 -1.77 8.31 -10.54
CA ASP A 12 -1.83 8.86 -11.89
C ASP A 12 -0.62 8.40 -12.73
N ARG A 13 -0.88 7.48 -13.67
CA ARG A 13 0.15 6.84 -14.50
C ARG A 13 0.71 7.82 -15.51
N ASN A 14 2.04 7.82 -15.64
CA ASN A 14 2.83 8.72 -16.49
C ASN A 14 2.76 10.21 -16.09
N ALA A 15 2.16 10.53 -14.94
CA ALA A 15 2.24 11.85 -14.30
C ALA A 15 3.09 11.78 -13.02
N GLU A 16 2.71 10.91 -12.07
CA GLU A 16 3.38 10.78 -10.77
C GLU A 16 4.41 9.64 -10.75
N VAL A 17 4.19 8.62 -11.57
CA VAL A 17 5.07 7.46 -11.73
C VAL A 17 4.95 6.91 -13.16
N THR A 18 6.05 6.39 -13.70
CA THR A 18 6.02 5.70 -15.00
C THR A 18 5.39 4.32 -14.87
N ASP A 19 4.79 3.83 -15.95
CA ASP A 19 4.22 2.47 -15.98
C ASP A 19 5.26 1.40 -15.63
N GLU A 20 6.50 1.57 -16.11
CA GLU A 20 7.60 0.65 -15.83
C GLU A 20 7.91 0.49 -14.34
N VAL A 21 7.81 1.58 -13.56
CA VAL A 21 8.07 1.53 -12.10
C VAL A 21 6.86 0.98 -11.36
N CYS A 22 5.65 1.40 -11.75
CA CYS A 22 4.40 0.97 -11.12
C CYS A 22 4.16 -0.54 -11.28
N ASP A 23 4.55 -1.12 -12.42
CA ASP A 23 4.38 -2.55 -12.72
C ASP A 23 5.68 -3.36 -12.50
N SER A 24 6.72 -2.73 -11.94
CA SER A 24 7.99 -3.41 -11.66
C SER A 24 7.85 -4.49 -10.58
N PRO A 25 8.71 -5.52 -10.55
CA PRO A 25 8.76 -6.50 -9.46
C PRO A 25 9.09 -5.90 -8.08
N LYS A 26 9.53 -4.64 -8.03
CA LYS A 26 9.83 -3.92 -6.78
C LYS A 26 8.69 -2.98 -6.36
N SER A 27 7.58 -2.96 -7.10
CA SER A 27 6.36 -2.24 -6.76
C SER A 27 5.54 -3.05 -5.76
N ILE A 28 5.40 -2.51 -4.55
CA ILE A 28 4.61 -3.11 -3.46
C ILE A 28 3.32 -2.33 -3.21
N VAL A 29 2.84 -1.58 -4.20
CA VAL A 29 1.63 -0.73 -4.09
C VAL A 29 0.42 -1.57 -3.69
N TYR A 30 0.27 -2.77 -4.25
CA TYR A 30 -0.83 -3.67 -3.92
C TYR A 30 -0.68 -4.32 -2.55
N ASP A 31 0.53 -4.71 -2.14
CA ASP A 31 0.78 -5.26 -0.80
C ASP A 31 0.45 -4.22 0.28
N VAL A 32 0.83 -2.96 0.05
CA VAL A 32 0.49 -1.86 0.95
C VAL A 32 -1.01 -1.58 0.96
N ALA A 33 -1.68 -1.68 -0.19
CA ALA A 33 -3.13 -1.54 -0.27
C ALA A 33 -3.87 -2.64 0.52
N GLU A 34 -3.43 -3.91 0.42
CA GLU A 34 -3.96 -5.02 1.21
C GLU A 34 -3.72 -4.83 2.71
N ALA A 35 -2.50 -4.41 3.09
CA ALA A 35 -2.13 -4.16 4.49
C ALA A 35 -3.04 -3.12 5.18
N ARG A 36 -3.69 -2.21 4.43
CA ARG A 36 -4.67 -1.27 4.98
C ARG A 36 -5.82 -1.98 5.69
N LEU A 37 -6.33 -3.09 5.13
CA LEU A 37 -7.41 -3.86 5.76
C LEU A 37 -6.96 -4.47 7.09
N HIS A 38 -5.75 -5.04 7.11
CA HIS A 38 -5.20 -5.66 8.32
C HIS A 38 -4.95 -4.64 9.43
N VAL A 39 -4.37 -3.48 9.08
CA VAL A 39 -4.15 -2.39 10.04
C VAL A 39 -5.47 -1.87 10.59
N GLN A 40 -6.47 -1.65 9.73
CA GLN A 40 -7.79 -1.20 10.17
C GLN A 40 -8.45 -2.21 11.11
N LYS A 41 -8.38 -3.51 10.81
CA LYS A 41 -8.86 -4.56 11.73
C LYS A 41 -8.17 -4.50 13.10
N ALA A 42 -6.85 -4.31 13.13
CA ALA A 42 -6.10 -4.21 14.37
C ALA A 42 -6.50 -2.97 15.18
N VAL A 43 -6.67 -1.82 14.51
CA VAL A 43 -7.14 -0.59 15.16
C VAL A 43 -8.54 -0.78 15.74
N MET A 44 -9.47 -1.38 14.99
CA MET A 44 -10.82 -1.68 15.48
C MET A 44 -10.80 -2.64 16.68
N ALA A 45 -9.97 -3.69 16.65
CA ALA A 45 -9.82 -4.60 17.78
C ALA A 45 -9.27 -3.89 19.03
N LEU A 46 -8.36 -2.92 18.87
CA LEU A 46 -7.79 -2.16 19.96
C LEU A 46 -8.78 -1.14 20.57
N THR A 47 -9.58 -0.47 19.74
CA THR A 47 -10.43 0.65 20.18
C THR A 47 -11.88 0.27 20.46
N MET A 48 -12.39 -0.78 19.80
CA MET A 48 -13.78 -1.24 19.90
C MET A 48 -13.90 -2.68 20.40
N GLY A 49 -12.78 -3.39 20.57
CA GLY A 49 -12.78 -4.70 21.20
C GLY A 49 -13.20 -4.61 22.67
N VAL A 50 -14.21 -5.38 23.05
CA VAL A 50 -14.63 -5.50 24.46
C VAL A 50 -13.51 -6.20 25.24
N LYS A 51 -13.12 -5.63 26.38
CA LYS A 51 -12.20 -6.27 27.33
C LYS A 51 -12.81 -7.51 27.96
#